data_AF-A0A921MTS4-F1
#
_entry.id   AF-A0A921MTS4-F1
#
_cell.length_a   1.000
_cell.length_b   1.000
_cell.length_c   1.000
_cell.angle_alpha   90.00
_cell.angle_beta   90.00
_cell.angle_gamma   90.00
#
_symmetry.space_group_name_H-M   'P 1'
#
loop_
_entity.id
_entity.type
_entity.pdbx_description
1 polymer ?
#
loop_
_entity_poly.entity_id
_entity_poly.type
_entity_poly.pdbx_seq_one_letter_code
_entity_poly.pdbx_strand_id
1 'polypeptide(L)'
;MSKIVDAYYPFNQISLDYTPELAKGALTTIENRLSAPDWEDVEWSRANMICYYARLHKNQEAYNSINILLEKLIRDNLFSVSPVGIAGAATDIFAIDGNQAAAAGIAEMLVQSQNGYIELLPCLPEQWDKGACTGLCIRGGGQVDFSWDRQGVKTATIHAKNDYPYRIKIPKENRYEIRLNQKRIGMDPDEHGLISISMNQGDILNLIRL
;
A
#
# COMPACT_ATOMS: atom_id res chain seq x y z
N MET A 1 7.88 -22.06 3.07
CA MET A 1 8.05 -20.93 2.14
C MET A 1 7.01 -19.84 2.36
N SER A 2 5.73 -20.18 2.59
CA SER A 2 4.70 -19.19 2.95
C SER A 2 5.07 -18.33 4.18
N LYS A 3 5.70 -18.95 5.20
CA LYS A 3 5.92 -18.31 6.51
C LYS A 3 6.64 -16.94 6.52
N ILE A 4 7.58 -16.65 5.61
CA ILE A 4 8.33 -15.37 5.65
C ILE A 4 7.55 -14.26 4.94
N VAL A 5 6.94 -14.56 3.79
CA VAL A 5 6.12 -13.58 3.06
C VAL A 5 4.82 -13.30 3.78
N ASP A 6 4.17 -14.34 4.34
CA ASP A 6 2.93 -14.19 5.11
C ASP A 6 3.14 -13.30 6.33
N ALA A 7 4.27 -13.47 7.04
CA ALA A 7 4.64 -12.67 8.21
C ALA A 7 4.73 -11.16 7.92
N TYR A 8 4.85 -10.80 6.65
CA TYR A 8 5.00 -9.43 6.20
C TYR A 8 3.77 -8.87 5.47
N TYR A 9 3.14 -9.69 4.63
CA TYR A 9 1.83 -9.43 4.03
C TYR A 9 1.13 -10.77 3.82
N PRO A 10 -0.13 -10.93 4.28
CA PRO A 10 -1.04 -9.88 4.75
C PRO A 10 -0.86 -9.46 6.22
N PHE A 11 0.01 -10.14 6.98
CA PHE A 11 0.28 -9.79 8.38
C PHE A 11 1.21 -8.57 8.50
N ASN A 12 1.77 -8.33 9.68
CA ASN A 12 2.58 -7.16 10.03
C ASN A 12 3.67 -7.49 11.07
N GLN A 13 4.12 -8.74 11.12
CA GLN A 13 5.20 -9.17 12.03
C GLN A 13 6.57 -8.68 11.57
N ILE A 14 6.71 -8.43 10.26
CA ILE A 14 7.88 -7.80 9.67
C ILE A 14 7.47 -6.39 9.20
N SER A 15 8.32 -5.38 9.42
CA SER A 15 8.18 -4.03 8.88
C SER A 15 9.52 -3.33 8.75
N LEU A 16 9.58 -2.28 7.94
CA LEU A 16 10.77 -1.45 7.78
C LEU A 16 11.14 -0.72 9.08
N ASP A 17 10.14 -0.27 9.84
CA ASP A 17 10.36 0.52 11.05
C ASP A 17 10.73 -0.33 12.26
N TYR A 18 10.13 -1.52 12.43
CA TYR A 18 10.32 -2.33 13.64
C TYR A 18 11.29 -3.50 13.47
N THR A 19 11.46 -4.03 12.25
CA THR A 19 12.31 -5.20 12.00
C THR A 19 13.10 -5.03 10.67
N PRO A 20 13.93 -3.99 10.54
CA PRO A 20 14.59 -3.65 9.27
C PRO A 20 15.44 -4.79 8.70
N GLU A 21 16.16 -5.54 9.54
CA GLU A 21 16.97 -6.68 9.09
C GLU A 21 16.11 -7.82 8.52
N LEU A 22 14.94 -8.09 9.11
CA LEU A 22 14.00 -9.08 8.58
C LEU A 22 13.34 -8.59 7.28
N ALA A 23 13.03 -7.29 7.18
CA ALA A 23 12.49 -6.70 5.96
C ALA A 23 13.50 -6.81 4.79
N LYS A 24 14.79 -6.60 5.07
CA LYS A 24 15.87 -6.84 4.11
C LYS A 24 15.93 -8.31 3.68
N GLY A 25 15.84 -9.25 4.62
CA GLY A 25 15.78 -10.69 4.31
C GLY A 25 14.55 -11.08 3.48
N ALA A 26 13.40 -10.44 3.72
CA ALA A 26 12.19 -10.63 2.93
C ALA A 26 12.39 -10.16 1.49
N LEU A 27 12.99 -8.99 1.28
CA LEU A 27 13.35 -8.49 -0.06
C LEU A 27 14.28 -9.46 -0.79
N THR A 28 15.36 -9.91 -0.15
CA THR A 28 16.27 -10.90 -0.74
C THR A 28 15.56 -12.21 -1.10
N THR A 29 14.59 -12.64 -0.28
CA THR A 29 13.79 -13.83 -0.57
C THR A 29 12.94 -13.64 -1.84
N ILE A 30 12.34 -12.45 -2.02
CA ILE A 30 11.57 -12.10 -3.21
C ILE A 30 12.47 -12.06 -4.45
N GLU A 31 13.62 -11.40 -4.37
CA GLU A 31 14.57 -11.27 -5.49
C GLU A 31 15.10 -12.64 -5.93
N ASN A 32 15.49 -13.49 -4.99
CA ASN A 32 15.93 -14.87 -5.27
C ASN A 32 14.81 -15.71 -5.90
N ARG A 33 13.55 -15.44 -5.55
CA ARG A 33 12.40 -16.14 -6.12
C ARG A 33 12.18 -15.75 -7.58
N LEU A 34 12.12 -14.45 -7.84
CA LEU A 34 11.83 -13.91 -9.17
C LEU A 34 12.96 -14.14 -10.17
N SER A 35 14.19 -14.37 -9.69
CA SER A 35 15.35 -14.72 -10.51
C SER A 35 15.56 -16.22 -10.68
N ALA A 36 14.76 -17.07 -10.02
CA ALA A 36 14.90 -18.52 -10.16
C ALA A 36 14.50 -18.96 -11.58
N PRO A 37 15.32 -19.79 -12.27
CA PRO A 37 15.07 -20.18 -13.65
C PRO A 37 13.70 -20.84 -13.88
N ASP A 38 13.26 -21.62 -12.89
CA ASP A 38 12.01 -22.39 -12.95
C ASP A 38 10.88 -21.70 -12.17
N TRP A 39 10.96 -20.37 -11.98
CA TRP A 39 9.88 -19.64 -11.34
C TRP A 39 8.65 -19.57 -12.24
N GLU A 40 7.62 -20.31 -11.85
CA GLU A 40 6.30 -20.25 -12.46
C GLU A 40 5.59 -18.95 -12.01
N ASP A 41 5.72 -17.89 -12.83
CA ASP A 41 5.09 -16.60 -12.56
C ASP A 41 3.68 -16.53 -13.16
N VAL A 42 2.69 -16.48 -12.28
CA VAL A 42 1.26 -16.49 -12.62
C VAL A 42 0.54 -15.30 -11.99
N GLU A 43 -0.74 -15.12 -12.28
CA GLU A 43 -1.51 -13.93 -11.93
C GLU A 43 -1.53 -13.63 -10.42
N TRP A 44 -1.77 -14.64 -9.56
CA TRP A 44 -1.77 -14.43 -8.12
C TRP A 44 -0.37 -14.17 -7.56
N SER A 45 0.66 -14.85 -8.09
CA SER A 45 2.03 -14.68 -7.61
C SER A 45 2.56 -13.30 -7.97
N ARG A 46 2.29 -12.84 -9.19
CA ARG A 46 2.66 -11.51 -9.66
C ARG A 46 1.88 -10.41 -8.96
N ALA A 47 0.58 -10.59 -8.75
CA ALA A 47 -0.22 -9.62 -8.02
C ALA A 47 0.23 -9.49 -6.55
N ASN A 48 0.61 -10.60 -5.90
CA ASN A 48 1.22 -10.56 -4.56
C ASN A 48 2.54 -9.79 -4.52
N MET A 49 3.36 -9.81 -5.59
CA MET A 49 4.56 -8.97 -5.64
C MET A 49 4.24 -7.49 -5.53
N ILE A 50 3.10 -7.03 -6.05
CA ILE A 50 2.65 -5.63 -5.89
C ILE A 50 2.50 -5.33 -4.40
N CYS A 51 1.76 -6.17 -3.65
CA CYS A 51 1.57 -6.01 -2.20
C CYS A 51 2.90 -6.06 -1.42
N TYR A 52 3.79 -7.00 -1.77
CA TYR A 52 5.07 -7.13 -1.09
C TYR A 52 5.99 -5.93 -1.34
N TYR A 53 6.13 -5.49 -2.59
CA TYR A 53 6.90 -4.31 -2.91
C TYR A 53 6.27 -3.03 -2.37
N ALA A 54 4.94 -2.94 -2.31
CA ALA A 54 4.22 -1.84 -1.68
C ALA A 54 4.62 -1.69 -0.21
N ARG A 55 4.53 -2.77 0.56
CA ARG A 55 4.94 -2.78 1.95
C ARG A 55 6.44 -2.46 2.10
N LEU A 56 7.30 -2.87 1.14
CA LEU A 56 8.77 -2.71 1.22
C LEU A 56 9.23 -1.34 0.71
N HIS A 57 8.28 -0.48 0.34
CA HIS A 57 8.51 0.86 -0.21
C HIS A 57 9.39 0.82 -1.46
N LYS A 58 9.15 -0.20 -2.31
CA LYS A 58 9.84 -0.46 -3.58
C LYS A 58 9.00 0.03 -4.75
N ASN A 59 9.01 1.35 -4.94
CA ASN A 59 8.13 2.08 -5.85
C ASN A 59 8.18 1.53 -7.27
N GLN A 60 9.39 1.38 -7.82
CA GLN A 60 9.57 0.97 -9.21
C GLN A 60 9.23 -0.51 -9.41
N GLU A 61 9.57 -1.36 -8.46
CA GLU A 61 9.34 -2.81 -8.51
C GLU A 61 7.86 -3.16 -8.36
N ALA A 62 7.12 -2.43 -7.52
CA ALA A 62 5.67 -2.52 -7.42
C ALA A 62 5.00 -2.12 -8.74
N TYR A 63 5.40 -0.99 -9.33
CA TYR A 63 4.90 -0.53 -10.62
C TYR A 63 5.23 -1.50 -11.76
N ASN A 64 6.46 -2.03 -11.80
CA ASN A 64 6.86 -3.05 -12.77
C ASN A 64 5.98 -4.30 -12.63
N SER A 65 5.63 -4.70 -11.40
CA SER A 65 4.76 -5.86 -11.16
C SER A 65 3.33 -5.61 -11.65
N ILE A 66 2.81 -4.38 -11.52
CA ILE A 66 1.52 -3.97 -12.11
C ILE A 66 1.58 -4.12 -13.64
N ASN A 67 2.62 -3.60 -14.29
CA ASN A 67 2.75 -3.68 -15.76
C ASN A 67 2.85 -5.13 -16.24
N ILE A 68 3.67 -5.96 -15.58
CA ILE A 68 3.79 -7.38 -15.92
C ILE A 68 2.42 -8.08 -15.80
N LEU A 69 1.66 -7.80 -14.73
CA LEU A 69 0.33 -8.36 -14.55
C LEU A 69 -0.60 -7.95 -15.70
N LEU A 70 -0.66 -6.66 -16.02
CA LEU A 70 -1.52 -6.12 -17.08
C LEU A 70 -1.14 -6.64 -18.47
N GLU A 71 0.15 -6.70 -18.78
CA GLU A 71 0.66 -7.05 -20.10
C GLU A 71 0.64 -8.56 -20.38
N LYS A 72 0.87 -9.39 -19.35
CA LYS A 72 1.08 -10.84 -19.55
C LYS A 72 -0.05 -11.70 -19.00
N LEU A 73 -0.70 -11.25 -17.94
CA LEU A 73 -1.56 -12.10 -17.10
C LEU A 73 -3.01 -11.60 -17.05
N ILE A 74 -3.32 -10.49 -17.70
CA ILE A 74 -4.67 -9.97 -17.91
C ILE A 74 -4.98 -10.01 -19.41
N ARG A 75 -6.23 -10.29 -19.76
CA ARG A 75 -6.71 -10.29 -21.15
C ARG A 75 -7.56 -9.04 -21.44
N ASP A 76 -7.95 -8.84 -22.70
CA ASP A 76 -8.69 -7.65 -23.15
C ASP A 76 -10.02 -7.42 -22.41
N ASN A 77 -10.60 -8.48 -21.83
CA ASN A 77 -11.78 -8.42 -20.97
C ASN A 77 -11.47 -8.03 -19.51
N LEU A 78 -10.23 -7.64 -19.21
CA LEU A 78 -9.70 -7.27 -17.90
C LEU A 78 -9.68 -8.38 -16.84
N PHE A 79 -9.93 -9.63 -17.24
CA PHE A 79 -9.81 -10.77 -16.33
C PHE A 79 -8.38 -11.28 -16.26
N SER A 80 -7.92 -11.54 -15.04
CA SER A 80 -6.66 -12.23 -14.83
C SER A 80 -6.76 -13.72 -15.13
N VAL A 81 -5.68 -14.28 -15.66
CA VAL A 81 -5.61 -15.68 -16.06
C VAL A 81 -4.29 -16.31 -15.67
N SER A 82 -4.34 -17.57 -15.26
CA SER A 82 -3.17 -18.45 -15.30
C SER A 82 -2.94 -18.85 -16.75
N PRO A 83 -1.77 -18.56 -17.34
CA PRO A 83 -1.50 -18.87 -18.74
C PRO A 83 -1.57 -20.37 -19.05
N VAL A 84 -1.77 -20.70 -20.32
CA VAL A 84 -1.62 -22.08 -20.82
C VAL A 84 -0.29 -22.72 -20.39
N GLY A 85 -0.32 -24.02 -20.07
CA GLY A 85 0.85 -24.79 -19.63
C GLY A 85 1.05 -24.83 -18.11
N ILE A 86 0.52 -23.85 -17.37
CA ILE A 86 0.55 -23.83 -15.90
C ILE A 86 -0.22 -25.04 -15.37
N ALA A 87 0.40 -25.80 -14.48
CA ALA A 87 -0.13 -27.07 -13.95
C ALA A 87 -0.64 -28.04 -15.05
N GLY A 88 -0.12 -27.95 -16.28
CA GLY A 88 -0.54 -28.77 -17.42
C GLY A 88 -1.85 -28.34 -18.09
N ALA A 89 -2.34 -27.12 -17.82
CA ALA A 89 -3.55 -26.59 -18.45
C ALA A 89 -3.40 -26.48 -19.97
N ALA A 90 -4.42 -26.93 -20.71
CA ALA A 90 -4.44 -26.89 -22.17
C ALA A 90 -4.83 -25.51 -22.74
N THR A 91 -5.39 -24.64 -21.92
CA THR A 91 -5.78 -23.27 -22.24
C THR A 91 -5.49 -22.36 -21.05
N ASP A 92 -5.60 -21.05 -21.26
CA ASP A 92 -5.66 -20.11 -20.15
C ASP A 92 -6.82 -20.46 -19.20
N ILE A 93 -6.60 -20.30 -17.90
CA ILE A 93 -7.61 -20.50 -16.86
C ILE A 93 -7.88 -19.15 -16.21
N PHE A 94 -9.14 -18.72 -16.21
CA PHE A 94 -9.54 -17.54 -15.44
C PHE A 94 -9.32 -17.78 -13.93
N ALA A 95 -8.63 -16.83 -13.29
CA ALA A 95 -8.42 -16.81 -11.86
C ALA A 95 -8.62 -15.38 -11.36
N ILE A 96 -9.57 -15.15 -10.46
CA ILE A 96 -9.95 -13.82 -9.97
C ILE A 96 -8.93 -13.23 -8.99
N ASP A 97 -8.06 -14.10 -8.49
CA ASP A 97 -7.02 -13.91 -7.50
C ASP A 97 -6.13 -12.72 -7.89
N GLY A 98 -5.66 -12.70 -9.13
CA GLY A 98 -4.83 -11.63 -9.69
C GLY A 98 -5.53 -10.27 -9.69
N ASN A 99 -6.79 -10.20 -10.12
CA ASN A 99 -7.58 -8.97 -10.10
C ASN A 99 -7.74 -8.40 -8.68
N GLN A 100 -8.11 -9.24 -7.71
CA GLN A 100 -8.35 -8.80 -6.33
C GLN A 100 -7.05 -8.39 -5.63
N ALA A 101 -5.99 -9.18 -5.79
CA ALA A 101 -4.69 -8.86 -5.22
C ALA A 101 -4.06 -7.62 -5.87
N ALA A 102 -4.29 -7.35 -7.16
CA ALA A 102 -3.84 -6.11 -7.80
C ALA A 102 -4.51 -4.87 -7.20
N ALA A 103 -5.84 -4.93 -6.99
CA ALA A 103 -6.57 -3.84 -6.34
C ALA A 103 -6.07 -3.62 -4.90
N ALA A 104 -5.83 -4.70 -4.15
CA ALA A 104 -5.26 -4.62 -2.81
C ALA A 104 -3.83 -4.04 -2.82
N GLY A 105 -3.00 -4.46 -3.77
CA GLY A 105 -1.62 -3.97 -3.94
C GLY A 105 -1.58 -2.48 -4.25
N ILE A 106 -2.42 -1.99 -5.17
CA ILE A 106 -2.55 -0.56 -5.47
C ILE A 106 -3.00 0.22 -4.23
N ALA A 107 -3.96 -0.31 -3.45
CA ALA A 107 -4.37 0.32 -2.20
C ALA A 107 -3.21 0.37 -1.18
N GLU A 108 -2.44 -0.72 -1.02
CA GLU A 108 -1.26 -0.80 -0.13
C GLU A 108 -0.11 0.12 -0.59
N MET A 109 -0.01 0.42 -1.89
CA MET A 109 0.94 1.42 -2.42
C MET A 109 0.56 2.84 -2.00
N LEU A 110 -0.75 3.11 -1.90
CA LEU A 110 -1.32 4.42 -1.64
C LEU A 110 -1.54 4.71 -0.15
N VAL A 111 -1.93 3.72 0.65
CA VAL A 111 -2.15 3.85 2.08
C VAL A 111 -1.80 2.57 2.83
N GLN A 112 -1.07 2.73 3.93
CA GLN A 112 -0.78 1.68 4.88
C GLN A 112 -1.29 2.04 6.26
N SER A 113 -1.78 1.04 7.00
CA SER A 113 -2.32 1.24 8.36
C SER A 113 -2.06 0.08 9.32
N GLN A 114 -1.26 -0.90 8.89
CA GLN A 114 -1.02 -2.15 9.61
C GLN A 114 -0.11 -2.01 10.82
N ASN A 115 0.77 -1.01 10.81
CA ASN A 115 1.82 -0.83 11.83
C ASN A 115 1.33 0.02 13.02
N GLY A 116 0.02 0.20 13.16
CA GLY A 116 -0.57 1.01 14.23
C GLY A 116 -0.53 2.52 13.97
N TYR A 117 -0.19 2.94 12.75
CA TYR A 117 -0.29 4.32 12.27
C TYR A 117 -0.70 4.31 10.80
N ILE A 118 -1.28 5.42 10.34
CA ILE A 118 -1.64 5.68 8.94
C ILE A 118 -0.43 6.30 8.24
N GLU A 119 -0.02 5.72 7.13
CA GLU A 119 1.00 6.24 6.23
C GLU A 119 0.41 6.40 4.83
N LEU A 120 0.51 7.62 4.30
CA LEU A 120 0.01 7.97 2.98
C LEU A 120 1.17 7.97 1.99
N LEU A 121 0.92 7.45 0.79
CA LEU A 121 1.90 7.30 -0.29
C LEU A 121 3.18 6.52 0.14
N PRO A 122 3.08 5.40 0.88
CA PRO A 122 4.25 4.62 1.28
C PRO A 122 5.06 4.10 0.08
N CYS A 123 4.41 3.85 -1.06
CA CYS A 123 5.05 3.29 -2.25
C CYS A 123 4.50 3.94 -3.54
N LEU A 124 4.88 5.19 -3.80
CA LEU A 124 4.41 5.96 -4.96
C LEU A 124 5.42 5.90 -6.14
N PRO A 125 5.08 5.28 -7.28
CA PRO A 125 5.94 5.29 -8.46
C PRO A 125 6.00 6.67 -9.12
N GLU A 126 7.13 6.98 -9.76
CA GLU A 126 7.37 8.27 -10.42
C GLU A 126 6.35 8.59 -11.51
N GLN A 127 5.77 7.57 -12.13
CA GLN A 127 4.76 7.68 -13.17
C GLN A 127 3.42 8.23 -12.62
N TRP A 128 3.18 8.16 -11.31
CA TRP A 128 2.00 8.72 -10.65
C TRP A 128 2.33 10.09 -10.06
N ASP A 129 2.79 11.01 -10.90
CA ASP A 129 3.33 12.31 -10.49
C ASP A 129 2.30 13.30 -9.93
N LYS A 130 1.02 13.01 -10.14
CA LYS A 130 -0.14 13.69 -9.52
C LYS A 130 -1.34 12.77 -9.50
N GLY A 131 -2.20 12.94 -8.51
CA GLY A 131 -3.43 12.16 -8.44
C GLY A 131 -4.25 12.44 -7.20
N ALA A 132 -5.35 11.70 -7.07
CA ALA A 132 -6.18 11.69 -5.89
C ALA A 132 -6.85 10.33 -5.74
N CYS A 133 -7.17 9.97 -4.51
CA CYS A 133 -8.05 8.85 -4.21
C CYS A 133 -9.02 9.23 -3.10
N THR A 134 -10.17 8.55 -3.08
CA THR A 134 -11.22 8.75 -2.09
C THR A 134 -11.75 7.39 -1.67
N GLY A 135 -12.14 7.27 -0.40
CA GLY A 135 -12.78 6.07 0.10
C GLY A 135 -11.89 4.91 0.49
N LEU A 136 -10.58 5.12 0.63
CA LEU A 136 -9.71 4.06 1.12
C LEU A 136 -9.92 3.85 2.63
N CYS A 137 -10.26 2.63 3.01
CA CYS A 137 -10.46 2.26 4.40
C CYS A 137 -9.12 2.09 5.13
N ILE A 138 -9.08 2.50 6.40
CA ILE A 138 -7.93 2.36 7.28
C ILE A 138 -8.31 1.59 8.56
N ARG A 139 -7.34 0.92 9.18
CA ARG A 139 -7.55 0.25 10.47
C ARG A 139 -7.99 1.26 11.54
N GLY A 140 -8.87 0.83 12.44
CA GLY A 140 -9.59 1.71 13.37
C GLY A 140 -10.99 2.13 12.88
N GLY A 141 -11.37 1.75 11.66
CA GLY A 141 -12.68 2.08 11.09
C GLY A 141 -12.75 3.51 10.57
N GLY A 142 -11.64 4.04 10.06
CA GLY A 142 -11.61 5.32 9.37
C GLY A 142 -11.66 5.14 7.85
N GLN A 143 -11.89 6.24 7.17
CA GLN A 143 -11.79 6.36 5.72
C GLN A 143 -10.88 7.55 5.39
N VAL A 144 -9.99 7.41 4.41
CA VAL A 144 -9.11 8.49 3.97
C VAL A 144 -9.38 8.88 2.52
N ASP A 145 -9.41 10.19 2.31
CA ASP A 145 -9.41 10.84 1.00
C ASP A 145 -8.17 11.72 0.91
N PHE A 146 -7.40 11.64 -0.17
CA PHE A 146 -6.22 12.50 -0.31
C PHE A 146 -5.83 12.74 -1.76
N SER A 147 -5.05 13.81 -1.97
CA SER A 147 -4.48 14.18 -3.25
C SER A 147 -2.97 14.41 -3.11
N TRP A 148 -2.26 14.28 -4.22
CA TRP A 148 -0.82 14.43 -4.27
C TRP A 148 -0.34 15.04 -5.58
N ASP A 149 0.89 15.53 -5.54
CA ASP A 149 1.67 15.94 -6.69
C ASP A 149 3.14 15.52 -6.48
N ARG A 150 4.05 16.03 -7.32
CA ARG A 150 5.49 15.73 -7.26
C ARG A 150 6.16 16.07 -5.94
N GLN A 151 5.53 16.89 -5.10
CA GLN A 151 6.04 17.23 -3.77
C GLN A 151 5.43 16.34 -2.67
N GLY A 152 4.64 15.31 -3.02
CA GLY A 152 4.00 14.38 -2.09
C GLY A 152 2.54 14.75 -1.80
N VAL A 153 2.04 14.37 -0.62
CA VAL A 153 0.65 14.63 -0.21
C VAL A 153 0.38 16.13 -0.22
N LYS A 154 -0.64 16.54 -0.95
CA LYS A 154 -1.09 17.93 -1.01
C LYS A 154 -2.20 18.20 0.01
N THR A 155 -3.20 17.31 0.04
CA THR A 155 -4.28 17.33 1.02
C THR A 155 -4.61 15.91 1.43
N ALA A 156 -4.97 15.71 2.69
CA ALA A 156 -5.56 14.47 3.18
C ALA A 156 -6.70 14.78 4.16
N THR A 157 -7.73 13.94 4.13
CA THR A 157 -8.89 14.00 5.01
C THR A 157 -9.16 12.62 5.56
N ILE A 158 -9.16 12.50 6.89
CA ILE A 158 -9.55 11.28 7.59
C ILE A 158 -10.94 11.50 8.17
N HIS A 159 -11.86 10.62 7.81
CA HIS A 159 -13.22 10.55 8.33
C HIS A 159 -13.30 9.42 9.35
N ALA A 160 -13.53 9.76 10.62
CA ALA A 160 -13.72 8.77 11.66
C ALA A 160 -15.13 8.16 11.55
N LYS A 161 -15.24 6.85 11.31
CA LYS A 161 -16.53 6.14 11.38
C LYS A 161 -16.81 5.53 12.76
N ASN A 162 -15.79 5.46 13.60
CA ASN A 162 -15.86 5.00 14.99
C ASN A 162 -14.99 5.89 15.88
N ASP A 163 -15.27 5.86 17.19
CA ASP A 163 -14.38 6.41 18.21
C ASP A 163 -13.06 5.63 18.21
N TYR A 164 -11.96 6.30 17.85
CA TYR A 164 -10.66 5.63 17.74
C TYR A 164 -9.48 6.60 17.89
N PRO A 165 -8.39 6.19 18.57
CA PRO A 165 -7.13 6.93 18.57
C PRO A 165 -6.36 6.66 17.27
N TYR A 166 -6.36 7.63 16.37
CA TYR A 166 -5.58 7.58 15.14
C TYR A 166 -4.15 8.09 15.38
N ARG A 167 -3.19 7.38 14.77
CA ARG A 167 -1.81 7.84 14.64
C ARG A 167 -1.54 8.08 13.16
N ILE A 168 -0.98 9.23 12.81
CA ILE A 168 -0.76 9.62 11.41
C ILE A 168 0.72 9.98 11.23
N LYS A 169 1.37 9.37 10.25
CA LYS A 169 2.74 9.72 9.86
C LYS A 169 2.71 10.97 8.99
N ILE A 170 3.41 12.01 9.45
CA ILE A 170 3.53 13.28 8.75
C ILE A 170 4.75 13.21 7.82
N PRO A 171 4.58 13.41 6.50
CA PRO A 171 5.70 13.44 5.56
C PRO A 171 6.74 14.49 5.96
N LYS A 172 8.00 14.08 6.13
CA LYS A 172 9.06 14.91 6.71
C LYS A 172 9.49 16.06 5.78
N GLU A 173 9.22 15.92 4.49
CA GLU A 173 9.64 16.84 3.44
C GLU A 173 8.81 18.13 3.45
N ASN A 174 7.65 18.13 4.11
CA ASN A 174 6.67 19.19 4.00
C ASN A 174 6.09 19.59 5.37
N ARG A 175 5.63 20.83 5.46
CA ARG A 175 4.86 21.31 6.60
C ARG A 175 3.38 21.21 6.30
N TYR A 176 2.60 20.85 7.31
CA TYR A 176 1.15 20.70 7.18
C TYR A 176 0.43 21.56 8.21
N GLU A 177 -0.66 22.17 7.77
CA GLU A 177 -1.71 22.64 8.66
C GLU A 177 -2.65 21.46 8.97
N ILE A 178 -2.88 21.25 10.26
CA ILE A 178 -3.77 20.20 10.75
C ILE A 178 -5.04 20.86 11.31
N ARG A 179 -6.20 20.40 10.86
CA ARG A 179 -7.51 20.85 11.36
C ARG A 179 -8.34 19.67 11.82
N LEU A 180 -8.88 19.73 13.03
CA LEU A 180 -9.93 18.82 13.50
C LEU A 180 -11.25 19.58 13.49
N ASN A 181 -12.25 19.05 12.78
CA ASN A 181 -13.58 19.66 12.65
C ASN A 181 -13.48 21.15 12.28
N GLN A 182 -12.70 21.44 11.23
CA GLN A 182 -12.41 22.78 10.70
C GLN A 182 -11.57 23.69 11.63
N LYS A 183 -11.36 23.32 12.89
CA LYS A 183 -10.53 24.08 13.83
C LYS A 183 -9.06 23.67 13.68
N ARG A 184 -8.18 24.64 13.42
CA ARG A 184 -6.73 24.42 13.41
C ARG A 184 -6.27 23.93 14.79
N ILE A 185 -5.46 22.87 14.78
CA ILE A 185 -4.82 22.32 15.97
C ILE A 185 -3.30 22.37 15.81
N GLY A 186 -2.60 22.72 16.89
CA GLY A 186 -1.15 22.62 16.95
C GLY A 186 -0.78 21.22 17.41
N MET A 187 -0.11 20.46 16.54
CA MET A 187 0.42 19.14 16.88
C MET A 187 1.80 19.02 16.26
N ASP A 188 2.79 18.81 17.10
CA ASP A 188 4.14 18.49 16.66
C ASP A 188 4.26 16.97 16.57
N PRO A 189 4.81 16.43 15.46
CA PRO A 189 5.08 15.01 15.35
C PRO A 189 6.08 14.54 16.42
N ASP A 190 5.96 13.28 16.85
CA ASP A 190 6.94 12.63 17.71
C ASP A 190 8.27 12.36 16.99
N GLU A 191 9.23 11.73 17.67
CA GLU A 191 10.55 11.39 17.10
C GLU A 191 10.49 10.49 15.84
N HIS A 192 9.37 9.78 15.64
CA HIS A 192 9.10 8.96 14.47
C HIS A 192 8.32 9.69 13.38
N GLY A 193 7.97 10.97 13.59
CA GLY A 193 7.17 11.76 12.66
C GLY A 193 5.67 11.45 12.75
N LEU A 194 5.19 10.90 13.87
CA LEU A 194 3.78 10.56 14.06
C LEU A 194 3.07 11.60 14.92
N ILE A 195 1.86 11.99 14.51
CA ILE A 195 0.90 12.69 15.38
C ILE A 195 -0.12 11.67 15.90
N SER A 196 -0.58 11.86 17.15
CA SER A 196 -1.56 10.97 17.78
C SER A 196 -2.79 11.77 18.23
N ILE A 197 -3.97 11.41 17.72
CA ILE A 197 -5.21 12.13 17.96
C ILE A 197 -6.37 11.16 18.19
N SER A 198 -7.12 11.38 19.28
CA SER A 198 -8.38 10.67 19.50
C SER A 198 -9.49 11.39 18.76
N MET A 199 -10.20 10.66 17.90
CA MET A 199 -11.32 11.17 17.13
C MET A 199 -12.58 10.39 17.50
N ASN A 200 -13.69 11.10 17.68
CA ASN A 200 -15.01 10.51 17.85
C ASN A 200 -15.61 10.16 16.49
N GLN A 201 -16.60 9.27 16.47
CA GLN A 201 -17.41 9.01 15.28
C GLN A 201 -17.98 10.32 14.71
N GLY A 202 -17.74 10.54 13.41
CA GLY A 202 -18.17 11.75 12.70
C GLY A 202 -17.12 12.87 12.67
N ASP A 203 -16.04 12.76 13.46
CA ASP A 203 -14.94 13.73 13.38
C ASP A 203 -14.23 13.66 12.02
N ILE A 204 -13.77 14.83 11.57
CA ILE A 204 -13.02 15.00 10.33
C ILE A 204 -11.68 15.66 10.65
N LEU A 205 -10.59 14.98 10.30
CA LEU A 205 -9.24 15.51 10.39
C LEU A 205 -8.72 15.86 9.00
N ASN A 206 -8.30 17.09 8.79
CA ASN A 206 -7.68 17.55 7.55
C ASN A 206 -6.19 17.82 7.76
N LEU A 207 -5.37 17.35 6.83
CA LEU A 207 -3.97 17.73 6.66
C LEU A 207 -3.84 18.49 5.34
N ILE A 208 -3.33 19.71 5.39
CA ILE A 208 -3.18 20.59 4.23
C ILE A 208 -1.73 21.02 4.14
N ARG A 209 -1.05 20.69 3.05
CA ARG A 209 0.33 21.11 2.84
C ARG A 209 0.42 22.64 2.74
N LEU A 210 1.37 23.24 3.47
CA LEU A 210 1.64 24.68 3.50
C LEU A 210 2.54 25.13 2.34
#